data_AF-A0A714KPN4-F1
#
_entry.id   AF-A0A714KPN4-F1
#
_cell.length_a   1.000
_cell.length_b   1.000
_cell.length_c   1.000
_cell.angle_alpha   90.00
_cell.angle_beta   90.00
_cell.angle_gamma   90.00
#
_symmetry.space_group_name_H-M   'P 1'
#
loop_
_entity.id
_entity.type
_entity.pdbx_description
1 polymer ?
#
loop_
_entity_poly.entity_id
_entity_poly.type
_entity_poly.pdbx_seq_one_letter_code
_entity_poly.pdbx_strand_id
1 'polypeptide(L)' 'QNISEQQRLQLKAELSSRGFEGSTSEIDLLLRGGSIPSGAGLRIFYRNQRLQEDDRWRQWYV' A
#
# COMPACT_ATOMS: atom_id res chain seq x y z
N GLN A 1 -15.81 2.70 -10.61
CA GLN A 1 -15.83 3.11 -9.18
C GLN A 1 -14.73 4.14 -9.04
N ASN A 2 -15.09 5.41 -8.82
CA ASN A 2 -14.13 6.52 -8.71
C ASN A 2 -13.64 6.53 -7.25
N ILE A 3 -12.36 6.25 -7.02
CA ILE A 3 -11.76 6.40 -5.69
C ILE A 3 -11.87 7.88 -5.32
N SER A 4 -12.45 8.17 -4.15
CA SER A 4 -12.62 9.55 -3.72
C SER A 4 -11.26 10.20 -3.50
N GLU A 5 -11.12 11.49 -3.82
CA GLU A 5 -9.94 12.27 -3.47
C GLU A 5 -9.63 12.16 -1.96
N GLN A 6 -10.65 11.99 -1.11
CA GLN A 6 -10.46 11.70 0.32
C GLN A 6 -9.74 10.37 0.58
N GLN A 7 -10.06 9.31 -0.17
CA GLN A 7 -9.38 8.02 -0.04
C GLN A 7 -7.91 8.12 -0.47
N ARG A 8 -7.61 8.91 -1.51
CA ARG A 8 -6.23 9.20 -1.92
C ARG A 8 -5.45 9.97 -0.86
N LEU A 9 -6.06 11.00 -0.28
CA LEU A 9 -5.44 11.79 0.79
C LEU A 9 -5.16 10.95 2.03
N GLN A 10 -6.12 10.10 2.44
CA GLN A 10 -5.94 9.16 3.54
C GLN A 10 -4.80 8.17 3.26
N LEU A 11 -4.79 7.57 2.07
CA LEU A 11 -3.75 6.63 1.64
C LEU A 11 -2.37 7.28 1.65
N LYS A 12 -2.26 8.52 1.15
CA LYS A 12 -1.01 9.29 1.18
C LYS A 12 -0.54 9.53 2.61
N ALA A 13 -1.42 9.94 3.51
CA ALA A 13 -1.07 10.17 4.92
C ALA A 13 -0.57 8.89 5.60
N GLU A 14 -1.23 7.75 5.35
CA GLU A 14 -0.80 6.44 5.85
C GLU A 14 0.55 5.97 5.28
N LEU A 15 0.88 6.32 4.03
CA LEU A 15 2.19 6.07 3.41
C LEU A 15 3.28 6.91 4.09
N SER A 16 3.05 8.22 4.20
CA SER A 16 4.00 9.13 4.85
C SER A 16 4.24 8.76 6.31
N SER A 17 3.21 8.30 7.05
CA SER A 17 3.37 7.81 8.42
C SER A 17 4.24 6.56 8.54
N ARG A 18 4.39 5.78 7.46
CA ARG A 18 5.25 4.59 7.41
C ARG A 18 6.63 4.87 6.77
N GLY A 19 6.92 6.13 6.45
CA GLY A 19 8.19 6.54 5.86
C GLY A 19 8.26 6.43 4.33
N PHE A 20 7.12 6.28 3.64
CA PHE A 20 7.04 6.29 2.18
C PHE A 20 6.76 7.71 1.66
N GLU A 21 7.17 7.98 0.42
CA GLU A 21 6.94 9.30 -0.19
C GLU A 21 5.45 9.57 -0.42
N GLY A 22 4.63 8.53 -0.61
CA GLY A 22 3.21 8.71 -0.92
C GLY A 22 3.03 9.36 -2.29
N SER A 23 3.89 8.98 -3.24
CA SER A 23 3.87 9.45 -4.61
C SER A 23 2.61 8.98 -5.33
N THR A 24 2.21 9.71 -6.39
CA THR A 24 1.02 9.35 -7.18
C THR A 24 1.13 7.95 -7.76
N SER A 25 2.34 7.52 -8.16
CA SER A 25 2.60 6.19 -8.69
C SER A 25 2.42 5.09 -7.63
N GLU A 26 2.92 5.29 -6.41
CA GLU A 26 2.72 4.36 -5.29
C GLU A 26 1.24 4.23 -4.93
N ILE A 27 0.55 5.36 -4.87
CA ILE A 27 -0.89 5.41 -4.62
C ILE A 27 -1.65 4.67 -5.73
N ASP A 28 -1.38 4.98 -7.00
CA ASP A 28 -2.04 4.31 -8.14
C ASP A 28 -1.76 2.80 -8.15
N LEU A 29 -0.52 2.39 -7.88
CA LEU A 29 -0.13 0.99 -7.75
C LEU A 29 -0.97 0.27 -6.70
N LEU A 30 -1.07 0.84 -5.50
CA LEU A 30 -1.83 0.25 -4.39
C LEU A 30 -3.34 0.19 -4.69
N LEU A 31 -3.89 1.25 -5.28
CA LEU A 31 -5.30 1.33 -5.67
C LEU A 31 -5.66 0.31 -6.76
N ARG A 32 -4.71 -0.06 -7.61
CA ARG A 32 -4.88 -1.10 -8.64
C ARG A 32 -4.66 -2.53 -8.10
N GLY A 33 -4.43 -2.68 -6.80
CA GLY A 33 -4.19 -3.97 -6.14
C GLY A 33 -2.71 -4.41 -6.14
N GLY A 34 -1.80 -3.52 -6.50
CA GLY A 34 -0.36 -3.73 -6.38
C GLY A 34 0.13 -3.67 -4.93
N SER A 35 1.43 -3.90 -4.75
CA SER A 35 2.06 -3.85 -3.43
C SER A 35 3.47 -3.26 -3.50
N ILE A 36 3.83 -2.52 -2.45
CA ILE A 36 5.13 -1.88 -2.29
C ILE A 36 5.96 -2.69 -1.28
N PRO A 37 7.22 -3.04 -1.58
CA PRO A 37 8.09 -3.68 -0.60
C PRO A 37 8.41 -2.68 0.54
N SER A 38 8.14 -3.05 1.78
CA SER A 38 8.47 -2.22 2.96
C SER A 38 9.80 -2.56 3.63
N GLY A 39 10.47 -3.62 3.15
CA GLY A 39 11.70 -4.13 3.74
C GLY A 39 11.46 -5.37 4.61
N ALA A 40 12.52 -6.05 5.04
CA ALA A 40 12.47 -7.27 5.85
C ALA A 40 11.61 -8.44 5.27
N GLY A 41 11.28 -8.40 3.98
CA GLY A 41 10.38 -9.35 3.32
C GLY A 41 8.90 -9.02 3.46
N LEU A 42 8.56 -7.88 4.04
CA LEU A 42 7.19 -7.37 4.16
C LEU A 42 6.80 -6.58 2.92
N ARG A 43 5.49 -6.60 2.62
CA ARG A 43 4.91 -5.80 1.54
C ARG A 43 3.65 -5.13 2.03
N ILE A 44 3.44 -3.89 1.61
CA ILE A 44 2.25 -3.13 1.90
C ILE A 44 1.32 -3.12 0.70
N PHE A 45 0.02 -3.30 0.95
CA PHE A 45 -1.04 -3.31 -0.04
C PHE A 45 -2.24 -2.55 0.50
N TYR A 46 -3.07 -2.02 -0.39
CA TYR A 46 -4.28 -1.29 0.00
C TYR A 46 -5.50 -2.19 -0.14
N ARG A 47 -6.18 -2.46 0.97
CA ARG A 47 -7.37 -3.32 1.01
C ARG A 47 -8.32 -2.85 2.10
N ASN A 48 -9.62 -2.92 1.83
CA ASN A 48 -10.66 -2.46 2.76
C ASN A 48 -10.43 -1.00 3.18
N GLN A 49 -10.03 -0.15 2.22
CA GLN A 49 -9.79 1.28 2.42
C GLN A 49 -8.65 1.63 3.40
N ARG A 50 -7.73 0.70 3.66
CA ARG A 50 -6.60 0.89 4.58
C ARG A 50 -5.34 0.22 4.05
N LEU A 51 -4.17 0.75 4.40
CA LEU A 51 -2.91 0.06 4.14
C LEU A 51 -2.73 -1.10 5.11
N GLN A 52 -2.41 -2.25 4.55
CA GLN A 52 -2.08 -3.47 5.28
C GLN A 52 -0.68 -3.92 4.88
N GLU A 53 0.11 -4.32 5.86
CA GLU A 53 1.45 -4.85 5.67
C GLU A 53 1.46 -6.33 6.02
N ASP A 54 1.99 -7.16 5.13
CA ASP A 54 2.00 -8.60 5.32
C ASP A 54 3.17 -9.24 4.54
N ASP A 55 3.67 -10.37 5.03
CA ASP A 55 4.70 -11.19 4.42
C ASP A 55 4.11 -12.38 3.66
N ARG A 56 2.85 -12.35 3.18
CA ARG A 56 2.16 -13.46 2.45
C ARG A 56 2.98 -14.21 1.40
N TRP A 57 4.07 -13.63 0.91
CA TRP A 57 5.02 -14.25 0.00
C TRP A 57 5.95 -15.28 0.67
N ARG A 58 6.22 -15.20 1.99
CA ARG A 58 7.01 -16.20 2.74
C ARG A 58 6.34 -17.58 2.77
N GLN A 59 5.02 -17.66 2.66
CA GLN A 59 4.32 -18.96 2.66
C GLN A 59 4.50 -19.78 1.37
N TRP A 60 5.00 -19.17 0.28
CA TRP A 60 5.23 -19.85 -1.00
C TRP A 60 6.69 -20.27 -1.23
N TYR A 61 7.59 -19.94 -0.30
CA TYR A 61 9.01 -20.33 -0.33
C TYR A 61 9.34 -21.32 0.80
N VAL A 62 8.50 -22.35 0.95
CA VAL A 62 8.77 -23.55 1.74
C VAL A 62 8.79 -24.78 0.86
#